data_AF-A0A7V8YJC3-F1
#
_entry.id   AF-A0A7V8YJC3-F1
#
_cell.length_a   1.000
_cell.length_b   1.000
_cell.length_c   1.000
_cell.angle_alpha   90.00
_cell.angle_beta   90.00
_cell.angle_gamma   90.00
#
_symmetry.space_group_name_H-M   'P 1'
#
loop_
_entity.id
_entity.type
_entity.pdbx_description
1 polymer ?
#
loop_
_entity_poly.entity_id
_entity_poly.type
_entity_poly.pdbx_seq_one_letter_code
_entity_poly.pdbx_strand_id
1 'polypeptide(L)'
;MLGLSTAGVIDGVIGTPTGVARPGPVTSEAVDLTGASEFIVVANRLPVDLVVAEDGTRSWKQSPGGLVTALEPMLRSRAGAWVGWSGVADADVEPLENDGLLLHPVRLTAAEIADYYEGFSNATLWPLYHDVVERPVYDRSWWNAYVKINKRFAEATAKIAAPGACVWVQDYQLQLVPAILRELRPDLRIGFFLHIPFPPTELFMQLPWRTQIVEGLLGADLVGFHTAGGVRNFRWLAGRLSGAQSATGGRGEVRYQGRMVRVGA
;
A
#
# COMPACT_ATOMS: atom_id res chain seq x y z
N MET A 1 26.84 -10.96 27.21
CA MET A 1 27.82 -10.46 26.23
C MET A 1 28.21 -11.62 25.34
N LEU A 2 27.81 -11.57 24.07
CA LEU A 2 28.31 -12.31 22.90
C LEU A 2 27.17 -12.32 21.87
N GLY A 3 27.23 -11.36 20.95
CA GLY A 3 26.44 -11.37 19.73
C GLY A 3 27.13 -12.25 18.70
N LEU A 4 26.33 -12.96 17.91
CA LEU A 4 26.79 -13.64 16.71
C LEU A 4 25.97 -13.13 15.53
N SER A 5 26.67 -12.28 14.77
CA SER A 5 26.36 -11.88 13.41
C SER A 5 26.64 -13.06 12.48
N THR A 6 25.66 -13.43 11.65
CA THR A 6 25.87 -14.33 10.51
C THR A 6 25.54 -13.58 9.23
N ALA A 7 26.48 -12.72 8.82
CA ALA A 7 26.59 -12.23 7.46
C ALA A 7 27.94 -12.71 6.92
N GLY A 8 27.90 -13.57 5.91
CA GLY A 8 29.10 -13.97 5.18
C GLY A 8 28.89 -15.22 4.36
N VAL A 9 29.38 -15.18 3.12
CA VAL A 9 29.56 -16.27 2.17
C VAL A 9 28.39 -16.52 1.22
N ILE A 10 28.19 -15.63 0.24
CA ILE A 10 28.23 -16.00 -1.19
C ILE A 10 28.35 -14.74 -2.05
N ASP A 11 29.55 -14.45 -2.53
CA ASP A 11 29.81 -13.49 -3.61
C ASP A 11 30.83 -14.12 -4.56
N GLY A 12 30.48 -14.27 -5.83
CA GLY A 12 31.40 -14.74 -6.85
C GLY A 12 30.74 -15.28 -8.11
N VAL A 13 30.82 -14.49 -9.18
CA VAL A 13 30.62 -14.83 -10.61
C VAL A 13 29.21 -14.59 -11.17
N ILE A 14 28.86 -13.32 -11.40
CA ILE A 14 28.08 -12.89 -12.58
C ILE A 14 28.67 -11.56 -13.06
N GLY A 15 29.04 -11.50 -14.34
CA GLY A 15 29.64 -10.32 -14.98
C GLY A 15 28.73 -9.09 -14.95
N THR A 16 29.35 -7.92 -14.84
CA THR A 16 28.67 -6.62 -14.87
C THR A 16 28.06 -6.36 -16.25
N PRO A 17 26.72 -6.19 -16.37
CA PRO A 17 26.13 -5.60 -17.56
C PRO A 17 26.43 -4.11 -17.54
N THR A 18 27.16 -3.66 -18.54
CA THR A 18 27.36 -2.25 -18.88
C THR A 18 26.02 -1.62 -19.28
N GLY A 19 25.70 -0.44 -18.70
CA GLY A 19 24.72 0.48 -19.27
C GLY A 19 23.32 0.47 -18.65
N VAL A 20 23.20 0.80 -17.35
CA VAL A 20 21.96 1.44 -16.85
C VAL A 20 22.27 2.92 -16.71
N ALA A 21 21.58 3.76 -17.48
CA ALA A 21 21.69 5.21 -17.36
C ALA A 21 21.38 5.62 -15.91
N ARG A 22 22.26 6.42 -15.31
CA ARG A 22 21.98 7.03 -14.00
C ARG A 22 20.76 7.94 -14.16
N PRO A 23 19.72 7.82 -13.31
CA PRO A 23 18.62 8.78 -13.34
C PRO A 23 19.15 10.18 -13.09
N GLY A 24 18.59 11.16 -13.80
CA GLY A 24 18.97 12.56 -13.69
C GLY A 24 18.67 13.14 -12.31
N PRO A 25 19.18 14.35 -12.00
CA PRO A 25 18.84 15.04 -10.76
C PRO A 25 17.33 15.30 -10.71
N VAL A 26 16.69 14.89 -9.60
CA VAL A 26 15.28 15.18 -9.32
C VAL A 26 15.14 16.69 -9.10
N THR A 27 14.51 17.39 -10.04
CA THR A 27 14.25 18.83 -9.94
C THR A 27 13.00 19.09 -9.10
N SER A 28 13.15 19.81 -7.99
CA SER A 28 12.05 20.21 -7.13
C SER A 28 11.41 21.53 -7.62
N GLU A 29 10.50 21.46 -8.58
CA GLU A 29 9.56 22.56 -8.80
C GLU A 29 8.19 22.15 -8.24
N ALA A 30 7.59 23.02 -7.42
CA ALA A 30 6.27 22.80 -6.85
C ALA A 30 5.22 23.01 -7.96
N VAL A 31 4.50 21.95 -8.33
CA VAL A 31 3.44 21.99 -9.35
C VAL A 31 2.08 21.81 -8.67
N ASP A 32 1.10 22.68 -8.97
CA ASP A 32 -0.29 22.48 -8.54
C ASP A 32 -0.93 21.41 -9.44
N LEU A 33 -1.11 20.22 -8.87
CA LEU A 33 -1.53 19.00 -9.57
C LEU A 33 -2.87 18.46 -9.04
N THR A 34 -3.67 19.33 -8.42
CA THR A 34 -4.98 18.94 -7.87
C THR A 34 -5.93 18.45 -8.96
N GLY A 35 -6.56 17.30 -8.75
CA GLY A 35 -7.57 16.74 -9.65
C GLY A 35 -7.13 16.35 -11.07
N ALA A 36 -5.84 16.23 -11.36
CA ALA A 36 -5.33 16.01 -12.71
C ALA A 36 -4.98 14.56 -13.06
N SER A 37 -4.87 13.66 -12.06
CA SER A 37 -4.31 12.32 -12.28
C SER A 37 -5.38 11.28 -12.61
N GLU A 38 -5.29 10.67 -13.80
CA GLU A 38 -6.21 9.61 -14.25
C GLU A 38 -5.85 8.22 -13.73
N PHE A 39 -4.59 7.99 -13.37
CA PHE A 39 -4.10 6.73 -12.84
C PHE A 39 -3.16 6.96 -11.65
N ILE A 40 -3.54 6.40 -10.49
CA ILE A 40 -2.86 6.67 -9.21
C ILE A 40 -2.50 5.35 -8.53
N VAL A 41 -1.24 5.20 -8.13
CA VAL A 41 -0.82 4.15 -7.20
C VAL A 41 -0.75 4.72 -5.79
N VAL A 42 -1.25 3.96 -4.83
CA VAL A 42 -1.21 4.32 -3.41
C VAL A 42 -0.51 3.19 -2.66
N ALA A 43 0.67 3.46 -2.13
CA ALA A 43 1.47 2.47 -1.40
C ALA A 43 2.07 3.09 -0.15
N ASN A 44 2.44 2.28 0.85
CA ASN A 44 3.00 2.80 2.09
C ASN A 44 4.22 3.70 1.86
N ARG A 45 5.11 3.34 0.92
CA ARG A 45 6.28 4.15 0.55
C ARG A 45 6.15 4.73 -0.85
N LEU A 46 6.79 5.88 -1.06
CA LEU A 46 7.11 6.39 -2.39
C LEU A 46 8.10 5.44 -3.10
N PRO A 47 8.22 5.52 -4.45
CA PRO A 47 9.24 4.79 -5.21
C PRO A 47 10.65 5.37 -5.04
N VAL A 48 10.78 6.41 -4.22
CA VAL A 48 12.03 7.08 -3.86
C VAL A 48 12.02 7.36 -2.35
N ASP A 49 13.17 7.22 -1.71
CA ASP A 49 13.40 7.62 -0.33
C ASP A 49 14.12 8.96 -0.29
N LEU A 50 13.68 9.83 0.62
CA LEU A 50 14.38 11.07 0.94
C LEU A 50 15.63 10.73 1.77
N VAL A 51 16.79 11.14 1.27
CA VAL A 51 18.08 11.01 1.95
C VAL A 51 18.54 12.39 2.39
N VAL A 52 18.76 12.56 3.69
CA VAL A 52 19.31 13.78 4.28
C VAL A 52 20.76 13.51 4.65
N ALA A 53 21.69 14.21 4.00
CA ALA A 53 23.12 14.12 4.30
C ALA A 53 23.47 14.84 5.61
N GLU A 54 24.67 14.58 6.14
CA GLU A 54 25.15 15.17 7.41
C GLU A 54 25.23 16.70 7.36
N ASP A 55 25.42 17.27 6.17
CA ASP A 55 25.43 18.72 5.91
C ASP A 55 24.02 19.32 5.77
N GLY A 56 22.97 18.51 5.91
CA GLY A 56 21.57 18.90 5.76
C GLY A 56 21.05 18.86 4.32
N THR A 57 21.89 18.52 3.34
CA THR A 57 21.49 18.42 1.93
C THR A 57 20.48 17.30 1.73
N ARG A 58 19.36 17.62 1.05
CA ARG A 58 18.30 16.66 0.73
C ARG A 58 18.49 16.12 -0.68
N SER A 59 18.43 14.80 -0.83
CA SER A 59 18.49 14.12 -2.12
C SER A 59 17.48 12.97 -2.17
N TRP A 60 17.16 12.50 -3.37
CA TRP A 60 16.23 11.39 -3.58
C TRP A 60 16.98 10.18 -4.10
N LYS A 61 16.71 9.01 -3.52
CA LYS A 61 17.25 7.74 -3.99
C LYS A 61 16.11 6.80 -4.32
N GLN A 62 16.18 6.07 -5.43
CA GLN A 62 15.17 5.08 -5.79
C GLN A 62 15.04 4.03 -4.68
N SER A 63 13.81 3.79 -4.24
CA SER A 63 13.51 2.80 -3.22
C SER A 63 13.66 1.40 -3.79
N PRO A 64 14.35 0.48 -3.10
CA PRO A 64 14.41 -0.91 -3.52
C PRO A 64 13.03 -1.56 -3.38
N GLY A 65 12.59 -2.34 -4.38
CA GLY A 65 11.38 -3.17 -4.23
C GLY A 65 10.76 -3.62 -5.55
N GLY A 66 10.28 -4.87 -5.58
CA GLY A 66 9.64 -5.45 -6.77
C GLY A 66 8.36 -4.71 -7.20
N LEU A 67 7.64 -4.09 -6.26
CA LEU A 67 6.46 -3.25 -6.55
C LEU A 67 6.82 -2.05 -7.43
N VAL A 68 7.88 -1.32 -7.06
CA VAL A 68 8.32 -0.11 -7.76
C VAL A 68 8.71 -0.48 -9.19
N THR A 69 9.58 -1.50 -9.34
CA THR A 69 10.02 -1.99 -10.65
C THR A 69 8.87 -2.43 -11.55
N ALA A 70 7.80 -3.03 -10.99
CA ALA A 70 6.66 -3.50 -11.76
C ALA A 70 5.69 -2.39 -12.18
N LEU A 71 5.48 -1.37 -11.35
CA LEU A 71 4.44 -0.34 -11.56
C LEU A 71 4.97 0.96 -12.17
N GLU A 72 6.22 1.31 -11.92
CA GLU A 72 6.81 2.58 -12.33
C GLU A 72 6.79 2.81 -13.86
N PRO A 73 7.13 1.83 -14.73
CA PRO A 73 7.08 2.04 -16.18
C PRO A 73 5.66 2.35 -16.70
N MET A 74 4.65 1.71 -16.12
CA MET A 74 3.25 1.93 -16.51
C MET A 74 2.78 3.33 -16.09
N LEU A 75 3.17 3.79 -14.90
CA LEU A 75 2.80 5.11 -14.41
C LEU A 75 3.43 6.23 -15.25
N ARG A 76 4.73 6.11 -15.56
CA ARG A 76 5.45 7.08 -16.41
C ARG A 76 4.79 7.22 -17.79
N SER A 77 4.30 6.11 -18.36
CA SER A 77 3.62 6.15 -19.67
C SER A 77 2.27 6.87 -19.67
N ARG A 78 1.70 7.16 -18.50
CA ARG A 78 0.35 7.73 -18.33
C ARG A 78 0.34 9.05 -17.57
N ALA A 79 1.50 9.67 -17.33
CA ALA A 79 1.64 10.80 -16.42
C ALA A 79 0.91 10.56 -15.09
N GLY A 80 1.06 9.35 -14.56
CA GLY A 80 0.34 8.91 -13.37
C GLY A 80 0.89 9.55 -12.09
N ALA A 81 0.17 9.33 -10.99
CA ALA A 81 0.61 9.78 -9.67
C ALA A 81 0.89 8.62 -8.71
N TRP A 82 1.77 8.86 -7.75
CA TRP A 82 2.08 7.96 -6.66
C TRP A 82 1.90 8.67 -5.32
N VAL A 83 1.02 8.13 -4.48
CA VAL A 83 0.81 8.60 -3.10
C VAL A 83 1.55 7.65 -2.15
N GLY A 84 2.44 8.19 -1.31
CA GLY A 84 3.28 7.38 -0.43
C GLY A 84 4.02 8.19 0.63
N TRP A 85 4.50 7.54 1.69
CA TRP A 85 5.41 8.18 2.65
C TRP A 85 6.84 8.25 2.09
N SER A 86 7.54 9.35 2.36
CA SER A 86 8.89 9.67 1.85
C SER A 86 10.04 8.91 2.52
N GLY A 87 9.74 8.04 3.49
CA GLY A 87 10.73 7.25 4.22
C GLY A 87 11.41 7.99 5.38
N VAL A 88 11.13 9.28 5.58
CA VAL A 88 11.66 10.10 6.67
C VAL A 88 10.54 10.59 7.58
N ALA A 89 10.72 10.43 8.89
CA ALA A 89 9.80 10.92 9.89
C ALA A 89 9.78 12.45 9.91
N ASP A 90 8.61 13.03 10.14
CA ASP A 90 8.44 14.47 10.39
C ASP A 90 8.95 15.40 9.27
N ALA A 91 9.09 14.86 8.06
CA ALA A 91 9.46 15.62 6.87
C ALA A 91 8.22 16.18 6.18
N ASP A 92 8.16 17.52 6.08
CA ASP A 92 7.27 18.19 5.13
C ASP A 92 7.94 18.15 3.77
N VAL A 93 7.35 17.39 2.87
CA VAL A 93 7.79 17.25 1.49
C VAL A 93 6.63 17.65 0.61
N GLU A 94 6.83 18.71 -0.15
CA GLU A 94 5.87 19.15 -1.16
C GLU A 94 5.76 18.11 -2.29
N PRO A 95 4.61 18.02 -2.98
CA PRO A 95 4.51 17.23 -4.20
C PRO A 95 5.61 17.58 -5.20
N LEU A 96 6.14 16.58 -5.89
CA LEU A 96 7.23 16.76 -6.84
C LEU A 96 7.06 15.86 -8.05
N GLU A 97 7.58 16.30 -9.19
CA GLU A 97 7.65 15.50 -10.41
C GLU A 97 9.01 14.81 -10.52
N ASN A 98 9.01 13.54 -10.90
CA ASN A 98 10.22 12.77 -11.17
C ASN A 98 10.05 11.97 -12.46
N ASP A 99 10.72 12.37 -13.54
CA ASP A 99 10.64 11.74 -14.87
C ASP A 99 9.18 11.53 -15.36
N GLY A 100 8.31 12.54 -15.22
CA GLY A 100 6.90 12.45 -15.62
C GLY A 100 6.00 11.67 -14.67
N LEU A 101 6.52 11.21 -13.52
CA LEU A 101 5.74 10.63 -12.43
C LEU A 101 5.50 11.68 -11.34
N LEU A 102 4.23 11.91 -11.01
CA LEU A 102 3.85 12.84 -9.93
C LEU A 102 3.92 12.12 -8.59
N LEU A 103 4.75 12.60 -7.67
CA LEU A 103 4.89 12.03 -6.34
C LEU A 103 4.18 12.92 -5.33
N HIS A 104 3.31 12.32 -4.53
CA HIS A 104 2.52 12.99 -3.50
C HIS A 104 2.86 12.40 -2.13
N PRO A 105 3.78 13.02 -1.39
CA PRO A 105 4.21 12.56 -0.08
C PRO A 105 3.09 12.62 0.96
N VAL A 106 2.96 11.56 1.76
CA VAL A 106 2.15 11.55 2.98
C VAL A 106 3.07 11.68 4.18
N ARG A 107 2.98 12.81 4.89
CA ARG A 107 3.75 13.03 6.13
C ARG A 107 3.32 12.04 7.20
N LEU A 108 4.30 11.42 7.85
CA LEU A 108 4.13 10.62 9.07
C LEU A 108 5.09 11.14 10.15
N THR A 109 4.60 11.25 11.39
CA THR A 109 5.48 11.56 12.54
C THR A 109 6.20 10.30 13.03
N ALA A 110 7.28 10.45 13.81
CA ALA A 110 7.97 9.30 14.40
C ALA A 110 7.04 8.41 15.25
N ALA A 111 6.16 9.03 16.05
CA ALA A 111 5.16 8.30 16.85
C ALA A 111 4.14 7.55 15.96
N GLU A 112 3.71 8.17 14.86
CA GLU A 112 2.82 7.51 13.91
C GLU A 112 3.51 6.33 13.23
N ILE A 113 4.79 6.44 12.87
CA ILE A 113 5.57 5.32 12.30
C ILE A 113 5.63 4.15 13.30
N ALA A 114 5.92 4.44 14.58
CA ALA A 114 5.96 3.42 15.61
C ALA A 114 4.61 2.70 15.78
N ASP A 115 3.49 3.42 15.83
CA ASP A 115 2.19 2.81 16.11
C ASP A 115 1.53 2.17 14.86
N TYR A 116 1.58 2.84 13.71
CA TYR A 116 0.94 2.38 12.48
C TYR A 116 1.77 1.35 11.72
N TYR A 117 3.06 1.64 11.51
CA TYR A 117 3.90 0.85 10.63
C TYR A 117 4.61 -0.26 11.41
N GLU A 118 5.34 0.08 12.47
CA GLU A 118 6.04 -0.92 13.29
C GLU A 118 5.04 -1.73 14.14
N GLY A 119 4.07 -1.05 14.75
CA GLY A 119 3.02 -1.66 15.57
C GLY A 119 1.98 -2.42 14.74
N PHE A 120 0.94 -1.74 14.27
CA PHE A 120 -0.20 -2.44 13.65
C PHE A 120 0.19 -3.21 12.39
N SER A 121 0.97 -2.61 11.51
CA SER A 121 1.33 -3.28 10.24
C SER A 121 2.30 -4.43 10.50
N ASN A 122 3.42 -4.21 11.18
CA ASN A 122 4.50 -5.21 11.27
C ASN A 122 4.44 -6.10 12.51
N ALA A 123 3.81 -5.69 13.62
CA ALA A 123 3.66 -6.51 14.82
C ALA A 123 2.25 -7.10 15.02
N THR A 124 1.24 -6.63 14.26
CA THR A 124 -0.11 -7.25 14.23
C THR A 124 -0.37 -7.99 12.92
N LEU A 125 -0.46 -7.27 11.80
CA LEU A 125 -0.92 -7.84 10.53
C LEU A 125 0.11 -8.79 9.92
N TRP A 126 1.37 -8.38 9.83
CA TRP A 126 2.43 -9.18 9.21
C TRP A 126 2.56 -10.58 9.83
N PRO A 127 2.78 -10.76 11.15
CA PRO A 127 2.88 -12.09 11.73
C PRO A 127 1.58 -12.88 11.60
N LEU A 128 0.41 -12.23 11.73
CA LEU A 128 -0.88 -12.90 11.60
C LEU A 128 -1.09 -13.49 10.19
N TYR A 129 -0.66 -12.76 9.16
CA TYR A 129 -0.87 -13.14 7.76
C TYR A 129 0.17 -14.16 7.27
N HIS A 130 1.31 -14.24 7.96
CA HIS A 130 2.35 -15.23 7.73
C HIS A 130 2.23 -16.39 8.72
N ASP A 131 1.02 -16.95 8.86
CA ASP A 131 0.76 -18.15 9.66
C ASP A 131 1.23 -18.08 11.13
N VAL A 132 1.22 -16.90 11.74
CA VAL A 132 1.61 -16.68 13.15
C VAL A 132 3.05 -17.16 13.40
N VAL A 133 3.96 -16.92 12.44
CA VAL A 133 5.41 -17.17 12.60
C VAL A 133 5.99 -16.51 13.86
N GLU A 134 5.40 -15.38 14.25
CA GLU A 134 5.55 -14.76 15.55
C GLU A 134 4.17 -14.45 16.13
N ARG A 135 4.06 -14.27 17.45
CA ARG A 135 2.78 -13.99 18.10
C ARG A 135 2.33 -12.55 17.77
N PRO A 136 1.18 -12.35 17.09
CA PRO A 136 0.64 -11.03 16.85
C PRO A 136 0.29 -10.32 18.15
N VAL A 137 0.59 -9.03 18.22
CA VAL A 137 0.18 -8.16 19.32
C VAL A 137 -1.08 -7.40 18.91
N TYR A 138 -2.11 -7.43 19.75
CA TYR A 138 -3.36 -6.70 19.50
C TYR A 138 -3.46 -5.49 20.42
N ASP A 139 -3.11 -4.32 19.88
CA ASP A 139 -3.13 -3.06 20.62
C ASP A 139 -4.13 -2.07 20.00
N ARG A 140 -5.02 -1.52 20.82
CA ARG A 140 -6.07 -0.59 20.36
C ARG A 140 -5.52 0.76 19.93
N SER A 141 -4.43 1.24 20.55
CA SER A 141 -3.78 2.48 20.15
C SER A 141 -3.18 2.35 18.74
N TRP A 142 -2.55 1.21 18.44
CA TRP A 142 -2.02 0.90 17.12
C TRP A 142 -3.12 0.82 16.05
N TRP A 143 -4.26 0.20 16.37
CA TRP A 143 -5.42 0.23 15.49
C TRP A 143 -5.91 1.66 15.20
N ASN A 144 -5.99 2.52 16.22
CA ASN A 144 -6.43 3.90 16.03
C ASN A 144 -5.45 4.68 15.14
N ALA A 145 -4.14 4.46 15.31
CA ALA A 145 -3.12 5.01 14.42
C ALA A 145 -3.30 4.48 12.99
N TYR A 146 -3.55 3.18 12.82
CA TYR A 146 -3.80 2.56 11.52
C TYR A 146 -4.98 3.16 10.78
N VAL A 147 -6.12 3.36 11.47
CA VAL A 147 -7.30 4.03 10.91
C VAL A 147 -6.97 5.49 10.53
N LYS A 148 -6.30 6.24 11.42
CA LYS A 148 -5.92 7.63 11.19
C LYS A 148 -5.04 7.78 9.95
N ILE A 149 -4.03 6.92 9.81
CA ILE A 149 -3.11 6.97 8.68
C ILE A 149 -3.80 6.53 7.39
N ASN A 150 -4.59 5.44 7.38
CA ASN A 150 -5.36 5.05 6.22
C ASN A 150 -6.31 6.17 5.74
N LYS A 151 -6.94 6.91 6.67
CA LYS A 151 -7.74 8.08 6.33
C LYS A 151 -6.92 9.17 5.64
N ARG A 152 -5.72 9.49 6.16
CA ARG A 152 -4.82 10.48 5.56
C ARG A 152 -4.40 10.09 4.14
N PHE A 153 -4.10 8.81 3.90
CA PHE A 153 -3.80 8.31 2.56
C PHE A 153 -5.00 8.43 1.60
N ALA A 154 -6.20 8.09 2.06
CA ALA A 154 -7.42 8.23 1.28
C ALA A 154 -7.72 9.71 0.94
N GLU A 155 -7.59 10.62 1.90
CA GLU A 155 -7.77 12.07 1.71
C GLU A 155 -6.75 12.65 0.71
N ALA A 156 -5.47 12.29 0.85
CA ALA A 156 -4.42 12.70 -0.08
C ALA A 156 -4.71 12.22 -1.51
N THR A 157 -5.15 10.96 -1.65
CA THR A 157 -5.53 10.36 -2.94
C THR A 157 -6.75 11.05 -3.55
N ALA A 158 -7.79 11.29 -2.75
CA ALA A 158 -9.03 11.94 -3.21
C ALA A 158 -8.79 13.35 -3.77
N LYS A 159 -7.81 14.08 -3.21
CA LYS A 159 -7.46 15.45 -3.61
C LYS A 159 -6.82 15.54 -4.99
N ILE A 160 -6.08 14.51 -5.40
CA ILE A 160 -5.31 14.52 -6.65
C ILE A 160 -6.00 13.75 -7.79
N ALA A 161 -6.97 12.89 -7.45
CA ALA A 161 -7.68 12.05 -8.41
C ALA A 161 -8.60 12.87 -9.32
N ALA A 162 -8.43 12.72 -10.64
CA ALA A 162 -9.36 13.24 -11.62
C ALA A 162 -10.74 12.55 -11.51
N PRO A 163 -11.83 13.14 -12.03
CA PRO A 163 -13.13 12.47 -12.11
C PRO A 163 -13.03 11.12 -12.84
N GLY A 164 -13.51 10.04 -12.21
CA GLY A 164 -13.46 8.69 -12.79
C GLY A 164 -12.07 8.05 -12.86
N ALA A 165 -11.06 8.63 -12.19
CA ALA A 165 -9.71 8.11 -12.16
C ALA A 165 -9.64 6.68 -11.63
N CYS A 166 -8.60 5.97 -12.04
CA CYS A 166 -8.30 4.63 -11.56
C CYS A 166 -7.24 4.71 -10.46
N VAL A 167 -7.58 4.21 -9.28
CA VAL A 167 -6.72 4.17 -8.10
C VAL A 167 -6.37 2.72 -7.80
N TRP A 168 -5.08 2.43 -7.64
CA TRP A 168 -4.59 1.10 -7.29
C TRP A 168 -3.84 1.14 -5.96
N VAL A 169 -4.55 0.73 -4.91
CA VAL A 169 -4.05 0.64 -3.54
C VAL A 169 -3.22 -0.63 -3.36
N GLN A 170 -2.09 -0.49 -2.70
CA GLN A 170 -1.12 -1.56 -2.52
C GLN A 170 -0.99 -1.93 -1.05
N ASP A 171 -1.13 -3.24 -0.82
CA ASP A 171 -0.60 -3.98 0.31
C ASP A 171 -1.26 -3.77 1.68
N TYR A 172 -0.83 -4.59 2.65
CA TYR A 172 -1.50 -4.79 3.94
C TYR A 172 -1.52 -3.55 4.85
N GLN A 173 -0.68 -2.55 4.60
CA GLN A 173 -0.65 -1.33 5.41
C GLN A 173 -1.83 -0.39 5.07
N LEU A 174 -2.52 -0.60 3.95
CA LEU A 174 -3.53 0.33 3.42
C LEU A 174 -4.90 -0.32 3.17
N GLN A 175 -5.25 -1.35 3.94
CA GLN A 175 -6.46 -2.16 3.71
C GLN A 175 -7.78 -1.41 3.94
N LEU A 176 -7.78 -0.27 4.63
CA LEU A 176 -8.98 0.55 4.85
C LEU A 176 -9.14 1.65 3.81
N VAL A 177 -8.07 1.99 3.08
CA VAL A 177 -8.10 3.04 2.05
C VAL A 177 -9.23 2.81 1.02
N PRO A 178 -9.50 1.60 0.50
CA PRO A 178 -10.52 1.45 -0.53
C PRO A 178 -11.93 1.88 -0.07
N ALA A 179 -12.36 1.49 1.13
CA ALA A 179 -13.67 1.88 1.67
C ALA A 179 -13.73 3.39 1.97
N ILE A 180 -12.71 3.93 2.66
CA ILE A 180 -12.66 5.36 2.98
C ILE A 180 -12.67 6.20 1.70
N LEU A 181 -11.86 5.81 0.70
CA LEU A 181 -11.78 6.51 -0.57
C LEU A 181 -13.09 6.42 -1.36
N ARG A 182 -13.78 5.28 -1.32
CA ARG A 182 -15.10 5.11 -1.95
C ARG A 182 -16.14 6.06 -1.37
N GLU A 183 -16.14 6.26 -0.06
CA GLU A 183 -17.02 7.21 0.62
C GLU A 183 -16.74 8.65 0.19
N LEU A 184 -15.46 9.03 0.08
CA LEU A 184 -15.04 10.36 -0.34
C LEU A 184 -15.29 10.61 -1.84
N ARG A 185 -15.12 9.58 -2.66
CA ARG A 185 -15.07 9.68 -4.12
C ARG A 185 -15.74 8.45 -4.77
N PRO A 186 -17.08 8.41 -4.79
CA PRO A 186 -17.83 7.28 -5.33
C PRO A 186 -17.61 7.06 -6.84
N ASP A 187 -17.12 8.07 -7.56
CA ASP A 187 -16.82 8.05 -8.99
C ASP A 187 -15.57 7.26 -9.38
N LEU A 188 -14.65 7.01 -8.44
CA LEU A 188 -13.36 6.38 -8.75
C LEU A 188 -13.47 4.89 -9.06
N ARG A 189 -12.52 4.38 -9.84
CA ARG A 189 -12.33 2.93 -10.02
C ARG A 189 -11.19 2.49 -9.11
N ILE A 190 -11.49 1.66 -8.11
CA ILE A 190 -10.55 1.34 -7.04
C ILE A 190 -10.14 -0.13 -7.14
N GLY A 191 -8.86 -0.39 -7.35
CA GLY A 191 -8.23 -1.70 -7.21
C GLY A 191 -7.45 -1.78 -5.91
N PHE A 192 -7.41 -2.95 -5.30
CA PHE A 192 -6.52 -3.29 -4.19
C PHE A 192 -5.74 -4.55 -4.54
N PHE A 193 -4.46 -4.62 -4.21
CA PHE A 193 -3.67 -5.84 -4.33
C PHE A 193 -2.86 -6.12 -3.06
N LEU A 194 -2.97 -7.34 -2.54
CA LEU A 194 -2.21 -7.80 -1.38
C LEU A 194 -0.93 -8.52 -1.83
N HIS A 195 0.24 -8.04 -1.39
CA HIS A 195 1.54 -8.60 -1.79
C HIS A 195 2.02 -9.70 -0.83
N ILE A 196 1.39 -9.82 0.33
CA ILE A 196 1.63 -10.87 1.31
C ILE A 196 0.57 -11.98 1.18
N PRO A 197 0.78 -13.16 1.78
CA PRO A 197 -0.28 -14.17 1.88
C PRO A 197 -1.51 -13.60 2.58
N PHE A 198 -2.69 -14.09 2.20
CA PHE A 198 -3.91 -13.84 2.95
C PHE A 198 -4.23 -15.08 3.80
N PRO A 199 -4.29 -14.95 5.13
CA PRO A 199 -4.20 -16.09 6.04
C PRO A 199 -5.42 -17.03 5.94
N PRO A 200 -5.29 -18.28 6.41
CA PRO A 200 -6.43 -19.14 6.72
C PRO A 200 -7.46 -18.44 7.60
N THR A 201 -8.74 -18.78 7.41
CA THR A 201 -9.86 -18.07 8.04
C THR A 201 -9.83 -18.15 9.56
N GLU A 202 -9.36 -19.27 10.12
CA GLU A 202 -9.22 -19.55 11.54
C GLU A 202 -8.19 -18.62 12.20
N LEU A 203 -7.09 -18.33 11.51
CA LEU A 203 -6.09 -17.37 11.97
C LEU A 203 -6.63 -15.96 11.88
N PHE A 204 -7.20 -15.56 10.74
CA PHE A 204 -7.76 -14.22 10.56
C PHE A 204 -8.81 -13.86 11.61
N MET A 205 -9.62 -14.83 12.04
CA MET A 205 -10.64 -14.64 13.07
C MET A 205 -10.06 -14.22 14.44
N GLN A 206 -8.76 -14.37 14.69
CA GLN A 206 -8.11 -13.86 15.90
C GLN A 206 -8.05 -12.32 15.95
N LEU A 207 -8.06 -11.64 14.80
CA LEU A 207 -7.95 -10.18 14.72
C LEU A 207 -9.20 -9.49 15.31
N PRO A 208 -9.07 -8.61 16.32
CA PRO A 208 -10.23 -7.91 16.89
C PRO A 208 -10.99 -7.05 15.87
N TRP A 209 -10.27 -6.46 14.91
CA TRP A 209 -10.79 -5.56 13.87
C TRP A 209 -11.02 -6.26 12.52
N ARG A 210 -11.20 -7.59 12.55
CA ARG A 210 -11.41 -8.43 11.37
C ARG A 210 -12.51 -7.94 10.43
N THR A 211 -13.64 -7.48 10.97
CA THR A 211 -14.76 -6.98 10.16
C THR A 211 -14.37 -5.71 9.44
N GLN A 212 -13.74 -4.75 10.13
CA GLN A 212 -13.32 -3.48 9.56
C GLN A 212 -12.28 -3.65 8.45
N ILE A 213 -11.35 -4.60 8.61
CA ILE A 213 -10.39 -4.92 7.53
C ILE A 213 -11.11 -5.47 6.30
N VAL A 214 -12.03 -6.43 6.49
CA VAL A 214 -12.79 -7.02 5.38
C VAL A 214 -13.65 -5.97 4.67
N GLU A 215 -14.36 -5.13 5.42
CA GLU A 215 -15.16 -4.03 4.87
C GLU A 215 -14.30 -2.98 4.16
N GLY A 216 -13.12 -2.69 4.73
CA GLY A 216 -12.09 -1.85 4.11
C GLY A 216 -11.74 -2.31 2.70
N LEU A 217 -11.43 -3.60 2.55
CA LEU A 217 -11.10 -4.22 1.27
C LEU A 217 -12.29 -4.28 0.30
N LEU A 218 -13.51 -4.52 0.81
CA LEU A 218 -14.74 -4.55 0.01
C LEU A 218 -15.15 -3.17 -0.55
N GLY A 219 -14.48 -2.09 -0.14
CA GLY A 219 -14.61 -0.77 -0.79
C GLY A 219 -14.04 -0.71 -2.21
N ALA A 220 -13.16 -1.66 -2.58
CA ALA A 220 -12.61 -1.77 -3.92
C ALA A 220 -13.63 -2.31 -4.94
N ASP A 221 -13.36 -2.09 -6.23
CA ASP A 221 -14.03 -2.76 -7.35
C ASP A 221 -13.30 -4.08 -7.73
N LEU A 222 -12.02 -4.18 -7.37
CA LEU A 222 -11.17 -5.36 -7.56
C LEU A 222 -10.26 -5.57 -6.35
N VAL A 223 -10.25 -6.77 -5.79
CA VAL A 223 -9.31 -7.21 -4.75
C VAL A 223 -8.47 -8.36 -5.31
N GLY A 224 -7.16 -8.13 -5.44
CA GLY A 224 -6.19 -9.08 -5.98
C GLY A 224 -5.31 -9.72 -4.91
N PHE A 225 -4.96 -10.99 -5.13
CA PHE A 225 -4.04 -11.77 -4.30
C PHE A 225 -3.06 -12.53 -5.19
N HIS A 226 -1.93 -12.99 -4.67
CA HIS A 226 -1.02 -13.84 -5.45
C HIS A 226 -1.54 -15.26 -5.71
N THR A 227 -2.46 -15.77 -4.88
CA THR A 227 -2.88 -17.18 -4.94
C THR A 227 -4.38 -17.34 -4.91
N ALA A 228 -4.86 -18.39 -5.58
CA ALA A 228 -6.26 -18.81 -5.48
C ALA A 228 -6.68 -19.19 -4.05
N GLY A 229 -5.72 -19.56 -3.18
CA GLY A 229 -5.97 -19.79 -1.76
C GLY A 229 -6.41 -18.52 -1.04
N GLY A 230 -5.68 -17.41 -1.22
CA GLY A 230 -6.05 -16.10 -0.68
C GLY A 230 -7.43 -15.64 -1.14
N VAL A 231 -7.74 -15.83 -2.43
CA VAL A 231 -9.07 -15.56 -3.00
C VAL A 231 -10.17 -16.33 -2.28
N ARG A 232 -9.99 -17.64 -2.04
CA ARG A 232 -10.99 -18.46 -1.35
C ARG A 232 -11.20 -18.01 0.10
N ASN A 233 -10.11 -17.78 0.83
CA ASN A 233 -10.15 -17.34 2.23
C ASN A 233 -10.87 -15.98 2.36
N PHE A 234 -10.50 -15.00 1.53
CA PHE A 234 -11.13 -13.68 1.56
C PHE A 234 -12.62 -13.74 1.23
N ARG A 235 -13.02 -14.48 0.19
CA ARG A 235 -14.45 -14.61 -0.17
C ARG A 235 -15.28 -15.23 0.95
N TRP A 236 -14.74 -16.23 1.64
CA TRP A 236 -15.42 -16.83 2.78
C TRP A 236 -15.58 -15.82 3.92
N LEU A 237 -14.50 -15.12 4.28
CA LEU A 237 -14.53 -14.10 5.34
C LEU A 237 -15.43 -12.91 4.99
N ALA A 238 -15.44 -12.49 3.73
CA ALA A 238 -16.34 -11.44 3.24
C ALA A 238 -17.81 -11.80 3.51
N GLY A 239 -18.23 -13.01 3.15
CA GLY A 239 -19.59 -13.45 3.44
C GLY A 239 -19.86 -13.61 4.93
N ARG A 240 -18.90 -14.16 5.68
CA ARG A 240 -19.07 -14.42 7.12
C ARG A 240 -19.12 -13.15 7.97
N LEU A 241 -18.29 -12.15 7.67
CA LEU A 241 -18.06 -10.98 8.53
C LEU A 241 -18.85 -9.74 8.12
N SER A 242 -19.22 -9.62 6.84
CA SER A 242 -19.88 -8.41 6.30
C SER A 242 -21.24 -8.68 5.65
N GLY A 243 -21.66 -9.94 5.59
CA GLY A 243 -22.90 -10.34 4.91
C GLY A 243 -22.82 -10.30 3.37
N ALA A 244 -21.61 -10.14 2.81
CA ALA A 244 -21.42 -10.10 1.38
C ALA A 244 -21.82 -11.43 0.72
N GLN A 245 -22.54 -11.37 -0.40
CA GLN A 245 -23.11 -12.55 -1.03
C GLN A 245 -22.21 -13.01 -2.16
N SER A 246 -21.92 -14.32 -2.24
CA SER A 246 -21.28 -14.87 -3.43
C SER A 246 -22.22 -14.72 -4.62
N ALA A 247 -21.72 -14.17 -5.74
CA ALA A 247 -22.51 -14.12 -6.96
C ALA A 247 -22.79 -15.54 -7.47
N THR A 248 -24.04 -15.83 -7.79
CA THR A 248 -24.44 -17.10 -8.42
C THR A 248 -23.84 -17.19 -9.83
N GLY A 249 -22.96 -18.16 -10.06
CA GLY A 249 -22.43 -18.49 -11.40
C GLY A 249 -21.11 -17.84 -11.81
N GLY A 250 -20.58 -16.87 -11.05
CA GLY A 250 -19.30 -16.19 -11.35
C GLY A 250 -18.12 -16.72 -10.53
N ARG A 251 -17.04 -17.16 -11.19
CA ARG A 251 -15.75 -17.43 -10.53
C ARG A 251 -15.13 -16.08 -10.15
N GLY A 252 -15.08 -15.76 -8.85
CA GLY A 252 -14.33 -14.60 -8.34
C GLY A 252 -15.13 -13.31 -8.17
N GLU A 253 -16.42 -13.37 -7.85
CA GLU A 253 -17.22 -12.16 -7.59
C GLU A 253 -18.00 -12.25 -6.27
N VAL A 254 -18.12 -11.11 -5.59
CA VAL A 254 -18.85 -10.92 -4.34
C VAL A 254 -19.74 -9.67 -4.46
N ARG A 255 -21.00 -9.77 -4.06
CA ARG A 255 -21.93 -8.64 -3.97
C ARG A 255 -21.91 -8.06 -2.56
N TYR A 256 -21.61 -6.76 -2.45
CA TYR A 256 -21.56 -6.04 -1.18
C TYR A 256 -22.21 -4.66 -1.34
N GLN A 257 -23.18 -4.34 -0.47
CA GLN A 257 -23.93 -3.07 -0.49
C GLN A 257 -24.44 -2.65 -1.90
N GLY A 258 -24.98 -3.61 -2.67
CA GLY A 258 -25.49 -3.36 -4.02
C GLY A 258 -24.42 -3.24 -5.12
N ARG A 259 -23.12 -3.25 -4.78
CA ARG A 259 -21.99 -3.25 -5.71
C ARG A 259 -21.45 -4.66 -5.95
N MET A 260 -20.82 -4.84 -7.11
CA MET A 260 -20.05 -6.03 -7.44
C MET A 260 -18.56 -5.78 -7.18
N VAL A 261 -17.95 -6.63 -6.36
CA VAL A 261 -16.51 -6.64 -6.08
C VAL A 261 -15.91 -7.88 -6.73
N ARG A 262 -14.96 -7.67 -7.65
CA ARG A 262 -14.19 -8.75 -8.25
C ARG A 262 -13.07 -9.16 -7.29
N VAL A 263 -12.82 -10.46 -7.18
CA VAL A 263 -11.79 -11.05 -6.31
C VAL A 263 -11.00 -12.06 -7.14
N GLY A 264 -9.72 -11.79 -7.36
CA GLY A 264 -8.90 -12.53 -8.31
C GLY A 264 -7.48 -12.80 -7.82
N ALA A 265 -6.82 -13.72 -8.53
CA ALA A 265 -5.39 -13.99 -8.44
C ALA A 265 -4.80 -14.08 -9.85
#